data_AF-A0A442WCE7-F1
#
_entry.id   AF-A0A442WCE7-F1
#
_cell.length_a   1.000
_cell.length_b   1.000
_cell.length_c   1.000
_cell.angle_alpha   90.00
_cell.angle_beta   90.00
_cell.angle_gamma   90.00
#
_symmetry.space_group_name_H-M   'P 1'
#
loop_
_entity.id
_entity.type
_entity.pdbx_description
1 polymer ?
#
loop_
_entity_poly.entity_id
_entity_poly.type
_entity_poly.pdbx_seq_one_letter_code
_entity_poly.pdbx_strand_id
1 'polypeptide(L)' 'MLARPDAYRCIECGLPYRAAGFWHHRGKIEDGAAYWSDRGILCSPQCSLAHHRKRQAERTLPQAPAPDPFHPLALR' A
#
# COMPACT_ATOMS: atom_id res chain seq x y z
N MET A 1 -5.37 -8.95 -24.32
CA MET A 1 -5.49 -8.41 -22.95
C MET A 1 -4.40 -7.35 -22.81
N LEU A 2 -4.71 -6.05 -22.81
CA LEU A 2 -3.69 -5.02 -22.58
C LEU A 2 -3.27 -5.10 -21.10
N ALA A 3 -2.03 -5.53 -20.85
CA ALA A 3 -1.43 -5.47 -19.54
C ALA A 3 -1.51 -4.01 -19.06
N ARG A 4 -2.33 -3.74 -18.04
CA ARG A 4 -2.21 -2.47 -17.32
C ARG A 4 -0.76 -2.42 -16.84
N PRO A 5 0.00 -1.34 -17.10
CA PRO A 5 1.29 -1.20 -16.46
C PRO A 5 1.07 -1.37 -14.97
N ASP A 6 1.92 -2.18 -14.34
CA ASP A 6 1.92 -2.46 -12.91
C ASP A 6 2.26 -1.15 -12.16
N ALA A 7 1.31 -0.22 -12.17
CA ALA A 7 1.50 1.18 -11.83
C ALA A 7 1.70 1.35 -10.32
N TYR A 8 1.28 0.36 -9.55
CA TYR A 8 1.43 0.35 -8.12
C TYR A 8 2.50 -0.66 -7.71
N ARG A 9 3.43 -0.19 -6.88
CA ARG A 9 4.49 -0.99 -6.28
C ARG A 9 4.52 -0.71 -4.79
N CYS A 10 4.96 -1.67 -4.00
CA CYS A 10 5.22 -1.46 -2.59
C CYS A 10 6.20 -0.29 -2.42
N ILE A 11 5.83 0.72 -1.64
CA ILE A 11 6.68 1.90 -1.45
C ILE A 11 7.94 1.63 -0.61
N GLU A 12 8.00 0.48 0.07
CA GLU A 12 9.16 0.07 0.88
C GLU A 12 10.13 -0.85 0.13
N CYS A 13 9.63 -1.83 -0.62
CA CYS A 13 10.48 -2.85 -1.25
C CYS A 13 10.36 -2.94 -2.77
N GLY A 14 9.45 -2.16 -3.39
CA GLY A 14 9.26 -2.13 -4.83
C GLY A 14 8.50 -3.33 -5.43
N LEU A 15 8.03 -4.28 -4.61
CA LEU A 15 7.28 -5.45 -5.08
C LEU A 15 6.05 -4.99 -5.91
N PRO A 16 5.87 -5.49 -7.14
CA PRO A 16 4.73 -5.13 -7.98
C PRO A 16 3.40 -5.51 -7.34
N TYR A 17 2.37 -4.72 -7.59
CA TYR A 17 1.02 -5.04 -7.15
C TYR A 17 0.55 -6.32 -7.87
N ARG A 18 -0.23 -7.18 -7.18
CA ARG A 18 -0.67 -8.50 -7.70
C ARG A 18 0.45 -9.53 -7.93
N ALA A 19 1.71 -9.20 -7.63
CA ALA A 19 2.77 -10.20 -7.62
C ALA A 19 2.55 -11.22 -6.50
N ALA A 20 3.08 -12.43 -6.67
CA ALA A 20 3.13 -13.41 -5.59
C ALA A 20 3.82 -12.81 -4.36
N GLY A 21 3.21 -12.99 -3.19
CA GLY A 21 3.68 -12.40 -1.94
C GLY A 21 3.13 -10.99 -1.64
N PHE A 22 2.33 -10.40 -2.53
CA PHE A 22 1.55 -9.20 -2.21
C PHE A 22 0.27 -9.57 -1.47
N TRP A 23 0.05 -8.97 -0.30
CA TRP A 23 -1.11 -9.27 0.56
C TRP A 23 -2.32 -8.43 0.14
N HIS A 24 -3.45 -9.11 -0.03
CA HIS A 24 -4.72 -8.53 -0.45
C HIS A 24 -5.78 -8.64 0.63
N HIS A 25 -6.73 -7.71 0.66
CA HIS A 25 -7.81 -7.75 1.65
C HIS A 25 -8.62 -9.04 1.45
N ARG A 26 -8.87 -9.79 2.54
CA ARG A 26 -9.50 -11.12 2.50
C ARG A 26 -8.84 -12.13 1.54
N GLY A 27 -7.57 -11.90 1.16
CA GLY A 27 -6.87 -12.70 0.15
C GLY A 27 -7.36 -12.48 -1.28
N LYS A 28 -8.21 -11.49 -1.52
CA LYS A 28 -8.87 -11.22 -2.81
C LYS A 28 -8.25 -10.02 -3.51
N ILE A 29 -7.71 -10.23 -4.71
CA ILE A 29 -7.02 -9.17 -5.47
C ILE A 29 -7.98 -8.03 -5.85
N GLU A 30 -9.26 -8.36 -6.05
CA GLU A 30 -10.34 -7.41 -6.32
C GLU A 30 -10.62 -6.46 -5.16
N ASP A 31 -10.35 -6.89 -3.92
CA ASP A 31 -10.56 -6.08 -2.71
C ASP A 31 -9.37 -5.14 -2.41
N GLY A 32 -8.34 -5.13 -3.27
CA GLY A 32 -7.23 -4.20 -3.15
C GLY A 32 -6.04 -4.70 -2.30
N ALA A 33 -5.11 -3.78 -2.02
CA ALA A 33 -4.00 -4.03 -1.09
C ALA A 33 -4.52 -4.14 0.35
N ALA A 34 -4.00 -5.10 1.12
CA ALA A 34 -4.35 -5.23 2.53
C ALA A 34 -3.76 -4.11 3.41
N TYR A 35 -2.66 -3.48 2.96
CA TYR A 35 -1.93 -2.46 3.68
C TYR A 35 -1.60 -1.27 2.78
N TRP A 36 -1.77 -0.06 3.30
CA TRP A 36 -1.48 1.20 2.61
C TRP A 36 -1.19 2.33 3.60
N SER A 37 -0.69 3.45 3.07
CA SER A 37 -0.52 4.71 3.77
C SER A 37 -0.90 5.89 2.86
N ASP A 38 -0.80 7.10 3.40
CA ASP A 38 -0.91 8.37 2.66
C ASP A 38 0.10 8.48 1.50
N ARG A 39 1.15 7.66 1.49
CA ARG A 39 2.21 7.69 0.47
C ARG A 39 2.14 6.54 -0.55
N GLY A 40 1.20 5.60 -0.39
CA GLY A 40 1.02 4.50 -1.33
C GLY A 40 0.77 3.15 -0.65
N ILE A 41 0.91 2.06 -1.41
CA ILE A 41 0.57 0.70 -0.96
C ILE A 41 1.77 -0.06 -0.39
N LEU A 42 1.49 -1.05 0.45
CA LEU A 42 2.48 -1.88 1.14
C LEU A 42 2.14 -3.36 0.90
N CYS A 43 3.14 -4.16 0.52
CA CYS A 43 2.88 -5.54 0.11
C CYS A 43 2.65 -6.52 1.27
N SER A 44 3.00 -6.17 2.50
CA SER A 44 3.02 -7.12 3.63
C SER A 44 2.99 -6.41 4.99
N PRO A 45 2.65 -7.13 6.09
CA PRO A 45 2.76 -6.60 7.45
C PRO A 45 4.18 -6.12 7.78
N GLN A 46 5.20 -6.84 7.27
CA GLN A 46 6.60 -6.49 7.48
C GLN A 46 6.94 -5.12 6.86
N CYS A 47 6.53 -4.89 5.60
CA CYS A 47 6.73 -3.58 4.96
C CYS A 47 5.93 -2.48 5.66
N SER A 48 4.72 -2.78 6.15
CA SER A 48 3.93 -1.81 6.92
C SER A 48 4.63 -1.36 8.21
N LEU A 49 5.16 -2.31 8.98
CA LEU A 49 5.92 -2.00 10.19
C LEU A 49 7.24 -1.27 9.89
N ALA A 50 7.94 -1.65 8.81
CA ALA A 50 9.15 -0.95 8.37
C ALA A 50 8.84 0.51 7.99
N HIS A 51 7.79 0.74 7.20
CA HIS A 51 7.31 2.07 6.85
C HIS A 51 7.00 2.91 8.09
N HIS A 52 6.23 2.36 9.04
CA HIS A 52 5.87 3.06 10.27
C HIS A 52 7.11 3.48 11.08
N ARG A 53 8.07 2.58 11.28
CA ARG A 53 9.32 2.87 12.01
C ARG A 53 10.14 3.96 11.32
N LYS A 54 10.22 3.94 9.99
CA LYS A 54 10.90 4.97 9.20
C LYS A 54 10.23 6.34 9.40
N ARG A 55 8.90 6.40 9.27
CA ARG A 55 8.12 7.63 9.49
C ARG A 55 8.27 8.16 10.91
N GLN A 56 8.34 7.27 11.90
CA GLN A 56 8.59 7.64 13.30
C GLN A 56 9.96 8.29 13.48
N ALA A 57 11.02 7.69 12.93
CA ALA A 57 12.38 8.23 12.99
C ALA A 57 12.48 9.60 12.29
N GLU A 58 11.77 9.77 11.18
CA GLU A 58 11.69 11.03 10.43
C GLU A 58 10.76 12.06 11.09
N ARG A 59 10.01 11.69 12.14
CA ARG A 59 8.94 12.51 12.76
C ARG A 59 7.88 12.96 11.76
N THR A 60 7.52 12.09 10.82
CA THR A 60 6.51 12.35 9.78
C THR A 60 5.30 11.42 9.88
N LEU A 61 5.03 10.84 11.05
CA LEU A 61 3.84 10.01 11.28
C LEU A 61 2.55 10.82 11.02
N PRO A 62 1.56 10.24 10.33
CA PRO A 62 0.30 10.92 10.10
C PRO A 62 -0.49 11.07 11.41
N GLN A 63 -1.24 12.16 11.52
CA GLN A 63 -2.09 12.46 12.69
C GLN A 63 -3.49 11.84 12.58
N ALA A 64 -3.86 11.41 11.38
CA ALA A 64 -5.12 10.74 11.07
C ALA A 64 -4.84 9.45 10.29
N PRO A 65 -5.76 8.46 10.32
CA PRO A 65 -5.67 7.28 9.46
C PRO A 65 -5.55 7.68 7.99
N ALA A 66 -4.76 6.91 7.23
CA ALA A 66 -4.69 7.10 5.78
C ALA A 66 -6.08 6.84 5.15
N PRO A 67 -6.51 7.65 4.18
CA PRO A 67 -7.74 7.38 3.46
C PRO A 67 -7.64 6.02 2.74
N ASP A 68 -8.77 5.36 2.53
CA ASP A 68 -8.81 4.12 1.75
C ASP A 68 -8.43 4.45 0.28
N PRO A 69 -7.35 3.88 -0.27
CA PRO A 69 -6.84 4.19 -1.59
C PRO A 69 -7.77 3.74 -2.71
N PHE A 70 -8.77 2.91 -2.41
CA PHE A 70 -9.78 2.44 -3.36
C PHE A 70 -11.12 3.16 -3.20
N HIS A 71 -11.24 4.05 -2.22
CA HIS A 71 -12.44 4.87 -2.06
C HIS A 71 -12.45 6.01 -3.09
N PRO A 72 -13.58 6.27 -3.80
CA PRO A 72 -13.64 7.25 -4.89
C PRO A 72 -13.34 8.71 -4.50
N LEU A 73 -13.36 9.05 -3.20
CA LEU A 73 -12.98 10.37 -2.70
C LEU A 73 -11.50 10.51 -2.28
N ALA A 74 -10.71 9.43 -2.31
CA ALA A 74 -9.30 9.46 -1.91
C ALA A 74 -8.33 9.96 -3.01
N LEU A 75 -8.86 10.29 -4.19
CA LEU A 75 -8.11 10.76 -5.38
C LEU A 75 -8.33 12.25 -5.69
N ARG A 76 -8.62 13.09 -4.69
CA ARG A 76 -8.72 14.55 -4.85
C ARG A 76 -7.50 15.27 -4.30
#